data_AF-A0A922SH91-F1
#
_entry.id   AF-A0A922SH91-F1
#
_cell.length_a   1.000
_cell.length_b   1.000
_cell.length_c   1.000
_cell.angle_alpha   90.00
_cell.angle_beta   90.00
_cell.angle_gamma   90.00
#
_symmetry.space_group_name_H-M   'P 1'
#
loop_
_entity.id
_entity.type
_entity.pdbx_description
1 polymer ?
#
loop_
_entity_poly.entity_id
_entity_poly.type
_entity_poly.pdbx_seq_one_letter_code
_entity_poly.pdbx_strand_id
1 'polypeptide(L)'
;MVSDTSVYKKVSFDPAVRVTARTVKLLQGLSGKELVAKLRPHNPTPPEIYGLPKIHKPNWPLRPIVSQIDAPKYKLSRHLATILLPSIGKTDSYEK
;
A
#
# COMPACT_ATOMS: atom_id res chain seq x y z
N MET A 1 12.71 -12.41 9.72
CA MET A 1 11.32 -11.90 9.58
C MET A 1 10.62 -12.54 8.39
N VAL A 2 11.10 -12.33 7.16
CA VAL A 2 10.51 -12.95 5.94
C VAL A 2 11.05 -14.35 5.61
N SER A 3 11.90 -14.91 6.47
CA SER A 3 12.47 -16.25 6.36
C SER A 3 11.55 -17.37 6.87
N ASP A 4 10.47 -17.01 7.56
CA ASP A 4 9.49 -17.96 8.09
C ASP A 4 8.61 -18.50 6.95
N THR A 5 8.85 -19.75 6.58
CA THR A 5 8.13 -20.43 5.49
C THR A 5 6.74 -20.93 5.91
N SER A 6 6.39 -20.90 7.20
CA SER A 6 5.03 -21.21 7.66
C SER A 6 4.05 -20.08 7.33
N VAL A 7 4.55 -18.83 7.26
CA VAL A 7 3.75 -17.63 7.00
C VAL A 7 4.01 -17.04 5.61
N TYR A 8 5.26 -17.09 5.12
CA TYR A 8 5.65 -16.47 3.85
C TYR A 8 5.99 -17.49 2.77
N LYS A 9 5.56 -17.19 1.54
CA LYS A 9 5.88 -17.97 0.35
C LYS A 9 6.74 -17.17 -0.61
N LYS A 10 7.89 -17.74 -1.00
CA LYS A 10 8.73 -17.16 -2.06
C LYS A 10 8.00 -17.21 -3.39
N VAL A 11 8.03 -16.10 -4.11
CA VAL A 11 7.51 -15.97 -5.48
C VAL A 11 8.66 -15.69 -6.44
N SER A 12 8.57 -16.23 -7.65
CA SER A 12 9.59 -16.11 -8.71
C SER A 12 9.32 -14.97 -9.69
N PHE A 13 8.22 -14.25 -9.52
CA PHE A 13 7.77 -13.20 -10.43
C PHE A 13 7.48 -11.92 -9.66
N ASP A 14 7.51 -10.79 -10.36
CA ASP A 14 7.10 -9.51 -9.82
C ASP A 14 5.56 -9.39 -9.79
N PRO A 15 4.91 -9.37 -8.61
CA PRO A 15 3.47 -9.20 -8.51
C PRO A 15 2.99 -7.79 -8.91
N ALA A 16 3.85 -6.77 -8.88
CA ALA A 16 3.49 -5.39 -9.19
C ALA A 16 3.00 -5.23 -10.63
N VAL A 17 3.56 -5.99 -11.58
CA VAL A 17 3.12 -5.97 -13.00
C VAL A 17 1.63 -6.30 -13.10
N ARG A 18 1.21 -7.40 -12.49
CA ARG A 18 -0.19 -7.87 -12.53
C ARG A 18 -1.13 -6.89 -11.81
N VAL A 19 -0.70 -6.35 -10.67
CA VAL A 19 -1.50 -5.37 -9.91
C VAL A 19 -1.62 -4.05 -10.68
N THR A 20 -0.57 -3.62 -11.35
CA THR A 20 -0.56 -2.41 -12.21
C THR A 20 -1.55 -2.57 -13.35
N ALA A 21 -1.50 -3.68 -14.09
CA ALA A 21 -2.43 -3.94 -15.19
C ALA A 21 -3.90 -3.89 -14.73
N ARG A 22 -4.20 -4.51 -13.57
CA ARG A 22 -5.55 -4.45 -12.97
C ARG A 22 -5.95 -3.05 -12.56
N THR A 23 -5.02 -2.28 -11.99
CA THR A 23 -5.27 -0.90 -11.57
C THR A 23 -5.56 -0.01 -12.79
N VAL A 24 -4.77 -0.11 -13.85
CA VAL A 24 -5.00 0.63 -15.10
C VAL A 24 -6.34 0.25 -15.74
N LYS A 25 -6.69 -1.05 -15.74
CA LYS A 25 -7.99 -1.52 -16.23
C LYS A 25 -9.16 -0.92 -15.44
N LEU A 26 -9.04 -0.81 -14.12
CA LEU A 26 -10.06 -0.15 -13.29
C LEU A 26 -10.18 1.34 -13.62
N LEU A 27 -9.04 2.02 -13.77
CA LEU A 27 -9.02 3.45 -14.11
C LEU A 27 -9.65 3.74 -15.47
N GLN A 28 -9.54 2.84 -16.45
CA GLN A 28 -10.19 2.98 -17.76
C GLN A 28 -11.71 2.98 -17.69
N GLY A 29 -12.30 2.41 -16.64
CA GLY A 29 -13.75 2.43 -16.40
C GLY A 29 -14.26 3.72 -15.76
N LEU A 30 -13.37 4.63 -15.35
CA LEU A 30 -13.74 5.89 -14.72
C LEU A 30 -13.95 6.99 -15.76
N SER A 31 -14.93 7.85 -15.52
CA SER A 31 -15.11 9.09 -16.28
C SER A 31 -14.11 10.16 -15.82
N GLY A 32 -13.61 10.98 -16.75
CA GLY A 32 -12.68 12.08 -16.44
C GLY A 32 -11.22 11.76 -16.78
N LYS A 33 -10.79 12.16 -17.99
CA LYS A 33 -9.44 11.86 -18.50
C LYS A 33 -8.32 12.44 -17.63
N GLU A 34 -8.50 13.64 -17.09
CA GLU A 34 -7.52 14.29 -16.22
C GLU A 34 -7.33 13.53 -14.89
N LEU A 35 -8.43 13.10 -14.27
CA LEU A 35 -8.38 12.30 -13.05
C LEU A 35 -7.69 10.97 -13.31
N VAL A 36 -8.06 10.29 -14.40
CA VAL A 36 -7.43 9.02 -14.80
C VAL A 36 -5.92 9.21 -15.03
N ALA A 37 -5.50 10.27 -15.71
CA ALA A 37 -4.09 10.59 -15.90
C ALA A 37 -3.36 10.82 -14.57
N LYS A 38 -3.96 11.58 -13.65
CA LYS A 38 -3.40 11.85 -12.32
C LYS A 38 -3.24 10.58 -11.47
N LEU A 39 -4.23 9.69 -11.51
CA LEU A 39 -4.25 8.45 -10.71
C LEU A 39 -3.44 7.32 -11.33
N ARG A 40 -3.08 7.43 -12.61
CA ARG A 40 -2.29 6.39 -13.29
C ARG A 40 -0.94 6.21 -12.58
N PRO A 41 -0.59 4.96 -12.21
CA PRO A 41 0.74 4.68 -11.69
C PRO A 41 1.78 4.85 -12.81
N HIS A 42 2.89 5.51 -12.49
CA HIS A 42 4.04 5.67 -13.38
C HIS A 42 5.22 4.92 -12.75
N ASN A 43 5.82 3.99 -13.49
CA ASN A 43 6.92 3.14 -13.04
C ASN A 43 6.72 2.57 -11.61
N PRO A 44 5.59 1.91 -11.32
CA PRO A 44 5.29 1.47 -9.97
C PRO A 44 6.22 0.33 -9.54
N THR A 45 6.61 0.34 -8.27
CA THR A 45 7.44 -0.70 -7.66
C THR A 45 6.60 -1.60 -6.75
N PRO A 46 7.06 -2.82 -6.46
CA PRO A 46 6.45 -3.64 -5.42
C PRO A 46 6.51 -2.94 -4.06
N PRO A 47 5.48 -3.09 -3.21
CA PRO A 47 5.55 -2.63 -1.83
C PRO A 47 6.77 -3.21 -1.10
N GLU A 48 7.50 -2.35 -0.40
CA GLU A 48 8.70 -2.74 0.34
C GLU A 48 8.36 -3.10 1.78
N ILE A 49 8.96 -4.17 2.29
CA ILE A 49 8.86 -4.57 3.69
C ILE A 49 10.16 -4.28 4.42
N TYR A 50 10.08 -3.54 5.52
CA TYR A 50 11.22 -3.28 6.40
C TYR A 50 10.80 -3.34 7.86
N GLY A 51 11.78 -3.42 8.76
CA GLY A 51 11.57 -3.48 10.19
C GLY A 51 12.06 -2.21 10.89
N LEU A 52 11.23 -1.62 11.76
CA LEU A 52 11.66 -0.56 12.66
C LEU A 52 11.88 -1.11 14.07
N PRO A 53 12.99 -0.80 14.76
CA PRO A 53 13.23 -1.34 16.09
C PRO A 53 12.23 -0.80 17.12
N LYS A 54 11.59 -1.68 17.88
CA LYS A 54 10.80 -1.30 19.06
C LYS A 54 11.76 -1.11 20.25
N ILE A 55 12.40 0.06 20.33
CA ILE A 55 13.43 0.38 21.34
C ILE A 55 12.97 0.29 22.81
N HIS A 56 11.66 0.36 23.04
CA HIS A 56 11.04 0.26 24.38
C HIS A 56 10.75 -1.18 24.83
N LYS A 57 11.09 -2.20 24.03
CA LYS A 57 10.93 -3.63 24.38
C LYS A 57 12.29 -4.30 24.53
N PRO A 58 12.44 -5.29 25.44
CA PRO A 58 13.69 -6.03 25.58
C PRO A 58 14.05 -6.71 24.25
N ASN A 59 15.35 -6.77 23.95
CA ASN A 59 15.90 -7.31 22.70
C ASN A 59 15.49 -6.55 21.42
N TRP A 60 14.90 -5.36 21.55
CA TRP A 60 14.54 -4.43 20.47
C TRP A 60 13.89 -5.10 19.24
N PRO A 61 12.80 -5.87 19.40
CA PRO A 61 12.16 -6.58 18.30
C PRO A 61 11.75 -5.61 17.18
N LEU A 62 11.88 -6.04 15.93
CA LEU A 62 11.45 -5.25 14.77
C LEU A 62 9.92 -5.19 14.67
N ARG A 63 9.37 -4.00 14.39
CA ARG A 63 8.01 -3.79 13.92
C ARG A 63 8.01 -3.90 12.39
N PRO A 64 7.40 -4.94 11.78
CA PRO A 64 7.26 -5.00 10.33
C PRO A 64 6.39 -3.85 9.83
N ILE A 65 6.85 -3.15 8.81
CA ILE A 65 6.12 -2.13 8.06
C ILE A 65 6.15 -2.50 6.59
N VAL A 66 5.00 -2.39 5.91
CA VAL A 66 4.90 -2.52 4.46
C VAL A 66 4.63 -1.15 3.89
N SER A 67 5.64 -0.56 3.25
CA SER A 67 5.51 0.72 2.55
C SER A 67 4.76 0.52 1.25
N GLN A 68 3.69 1.30 1.07
CA GLN A 68 2.95 1.36 -0.20
C GLN A 68 3.40 2.55 -1.06
N ILE A 69 4.48 3.24 -0.69
CA ILE A 69 5.05 4.31 -1.52
C ILE A 69 5.45 3.71 -2.86
N ASP A 70 5.12 4.41 -3.95
CA ASP A 70 5.34 3.98 -5.34
C ASP A 70 4.65 2.68 -5.77
N ALA A 71 3.84 2.07 -4.88
CA ALA A 71 3.06 0.89 -5.22
C ALA A 71 1.96 1.23 -6.24
N PRO A 72 1.57 0.27 -7.11
CA PRO A 72 0.61 0.52 -8.20
C PRO A 72 -0.74 1.11 -7.76
N LYS A 73 -1.16 0.81 -6.52
CA LYS A 73 -2.47 1.22 -5.96
C LYS A 73 -2.41 2.49 -5.11
N TYR A 74 -1.23 3.05 -4.86
CA TYR A 74 -1.02 4.10 -3.87
C TYR A 74 -1.89 5.34 -4.14
N LYS A 75 -1.76 5.92 -5.34
CA LYS A 75 -2.50 7.13 -5.73
C LYS A 75 -4.02 6.92 -5.72
N LEU A 76 -4.48 5.78 -6.24
CA LEU A 76 -5.90 5.42 -6.24
C LEU A 76 -6.44 5.30 -4.82
N SER A 77 -5.74 4.59 -3.94
CA SER A 77 -6.15 4.40 -2.54
C SER A 77 -6.17 5.72 -1.77
N ARG A 78 -5.16 6.58 -2.00
CA ARG A 78 -5.10 7.92 -1.40
C ARG A 78 -6.27 8.80 -1.87
N HIS A 79 -6.61 8.74 -3.15
CA HIS A 79 -7.75 9.49 -3.69
C HIS A 79 -9.09 9.00 -3.10
N LEU A 80 -9.29 7.68 -3.02
CA LEU A 80 -10.46 7.11 -2.35
C LEU A 80 -10.55 7.56 -0.89
N ALA A 81 -9.43 7.55 -0.16
CA ALA A 81 -9.41 8.03 1.22
C ALA A 81 -9.87 9.49 1.33
N THR A 82 -9.48 10.37 0.39
CA THR A 82 -9.94 11.77 0.39
C THR A 82 -11.44 11.91 0.15
N ILE A 83 -12.04 11.03 -0.66
CA ILE A 83 -13.49 11.02 -0.91
C ILE A 83 -14.25 10.50 0.30
N LEU A 84 -13.71 9.47 0.97
CA LEU A 84 -14.34 8.83 2.12
C LEU A 84 -14.16 9.64 3.42
N LEU A 85 -13.17 10.54 3.46
CA LEU A 85 -12.82 11.33 4.64
C LEU A 85 -14.01 12.05 5.31
N PRO A 86 -14.95 12.67 4.57
CA PRO A 86 -16.12 13.30 5.18
C PRO A 86 -17.14 12.31 5.76
N SER A 87 -17.17 11.09 5.23
CA SER A 87 -18.13 10.05 5.61
C SER A 87 -17.64 9.17 6.77
N ILE A 88 -16.34 9.22 7.08
CA ILE A 88 -15.79 8.55 8.26
C ILE A 88 -15.93 9.46 9.48
N GLY A 89 -16.53 8.93 10.55
CA GLY A 89 -16.63 9.67 11.82
C GLY A 89 -15.25 10.01 12.36
N LYS A 90 -15.14 11.14 13.07
CA LYS A 90 -13.95 11.44 13.88
C LYS A 90 -13.89 10.38 14.99
N THR A 91 -12.94 9.46 14.89
CA THR A 91 -12.68 8.49 15.95
C THR A 91 -11.72 9.11 16.94
N ASP A 92 -12.08 9.09 18.22
CA ASP A 92 -11.12 9.44 19.27
C ASP A 92 -9.96 8.45 19.19
N SER A 93 -8.76 8.98 19.01
CA SER A 93 -7.55 8.16 18.99
C SER A 93 -7.35 7.63 20.41
N TYR A 94 -7.53 6.31 20.59
CA TYR A 94 -7.15 5.64 21.83
C TYR A 94 -5.61 5.61 21.87
N GLU A 95 -5.03 6.61 22.52
CA GLU A 95 -3.68 6.52 23.08
C GLU A 95 -3.85 6.46 24.60
N LYS A 96 -3.61 5.27 25.16
CA LYS A 96 -3.48 5.06 26.62
C LYS A 96 -2.01 5.12 27.01
#